data_AF-A0AAI8D4P7-F1
#
_entry.id   AF-A0AAI8D4P7-F1
#
_cell.length_a   1.000
_cell.length_b   1.000
_cell.length_c   1.000
_cell.angle_alpha   90.00
_cell.angle_beta   90.00
_cell.angle_gamma   90.00
#
_symmetry.space_group_name_H-M   'P 1'
#
loop_
_entity.id
_entity.type
_entity.pdbx_description
1 polymer ?
#
loop_
_entity_poly.entity_id
_entity_poly.type
_entity_poly.pdbx_seq_one_letter_code
_entity_poly.pdbx_strand_id
1 'polypeptide(L)'
;MSFKTPASLLSPALHDSVTPLDLELAGEKADALARAGRKAEEALETLAGARGVDGTPIEALRHAAADAVFCLMIQRELCGLRNQGDMIRRYAIPADVMSRVGIVRRD
;
A
#
# COMPACT_ATOMS: atom_id res chain seq x y z
N MET A 1 17.77 -13.76 17.95
CA MET A 1 17.15 -13.79 19.29
C MET A 1 16.87 -12.34 19.69
N SER A 2 15.62 -11.89 19.64
CA SER A 2 15.25 -10.53 20.05
C SER A 2 14.66 -10.61 21.46
N PHE A 3 15.31 -9.96 22.42
CA PHE A 3 14.89 -9.95 23.81
C PHE A 3 13.80 -8.88 23.98
N LYS A 4 12.57 -9.30 24.25
CA LYS A 4 11.44 -8.41 24.53
C LYS A 4 11.12 -8.46 26.02
N THR A 5 11.04 -7.30 26.66
CA THR A 5 10.60 -7.18 28.05
C THR A 5 9.09 -7.44 28.16
N PRO A 6 8.63 -8.22 29.15
CA PRO A 6 7.22 -8.58 29.29
C PRO A 6 6.38 -7.35 29.65
N ALA A 7 5.26 -7.18 28.96
CA ALA A 7 4.37 -6.02 29.08
C ALA A 7 3.84 -5.79 30.50
N SER A 8 3.81 -6.83 31.34
CA SER A 8 3.43 -6.77 32.76
C SER A 8 4.34 -5.85 33.61
N LEU A 9 5.52 -5.46 33.12
CA LEU A 9 6.47 -4.63 33.86
C LEU A 9 6.36 -3.14 33.54
N LEU A 10 5.44 -2.73 32.65
CA LEU A 10 5.29 -1.34 32.24
C LEU A 10 4.21 -0.65 33.07
N SER A 11 4.60 0.44 33.74
CA SER A 11 3.72 1.20 34.65
C SER A 11 2.61 1.96 33.91
N PRO A 12 1.43 2.19 34.53
CA PRO A 12 0.28 2.86 33.92
C PRO A 12 0.41 4.39 33.75
N ALA A 13 1.55 5.01 34.11
CA ALA A 13 1.77 6.46 34.01
C ALA A 13 2.12 6.95 32.57
N LEU A 14 1.85 6.13 31.56
CA LEU A 14 2.39 6.24 30.19
C LEU A 14 1.42 6.87 29.17
N HIS A 15 0.50 7.75 29.60
CA HIS A 15 -0.43 8.39 28.66
C HIS A 15 0.26 9.26 27.58
N ASP A 16 1.53 9.65 27.80
CA ASP A 16 2.32 10.51 26.91
C ASP A 16 3.56 9.80 26.31
N SER A 17 3.57 8.46 26.33
CA SER A 17 4.74 7.67 25.97
C SER A 17 4.38 6.48 25.11
N VAL A 18 5.20 6.25 24.08
CA VAL A 18 5.06 5.14 23.14
C VAL A 18 5.11 3.80 23.87
N THR A 19 4.02 3.04 23.80
CA THR A 19 3.92 1.71 24.40
C THR A 19 4.58 0.66 23.48
N PRO A 20 4.93 -0.54 23.99
CA PRO A 20 5.40 -1.62 23.12
C PRO A 20 4.38 -2.02 22.06
N LEU A 21 3.08 -1.93 22.37
CA LEU A 21 2.01 -2.19 21.41
C LEU A 21 2.05 -1.17 20.27
N ASP A 22 2.32 0.10 20.56
CA ASP A 22 2.46 1.14 19.53
C ASP A 22 3.65 0.86 18.60
N LEU A 23 4.76 0.37 19.14
CA LEU A 23 5.93 -0.04 18.34
C LEU A 23 5.63 -1.25 17.45
N GLU A 24 4.95 -2.26 17.98
CA GLU A 24 4.54 -3.44 17.20
C GLU A 24 3.55 -3.06 16.10
N LEU A 25 2.59 -2.19 16.41
CA LEU A 25 1.63 -1.68 15.44
C LEU A 25 2.32 -0.83 14.36
N ALA A 26 3.29 0.00 14.73
CA ALA A 26 4.09 0.77 13.77
C ALA A 26 4.90 -0.15 12.85
N GLY A 27 5.47 -1.24 13.39
CA GLY A 27 6.13 -2.28 12.61
C GLY A 27 5.20 -2.93 11.59
N GLU A 28 4.03 -3.41 12.02
CA GLU A 28 3.05 -4.03 11.11
C GLU A 28 2.56 -3.04 10.04
N LYS A 29 2.34 -1.77 10.41
CA LYS A 29 1.97 -0.72 9.43
C LYS A 29 3.05 -0.52 8.37
N ALA A 30 4.33 -0.52 8.77
CA ALA A 30 5.44 -0.40 7.85
C ALA A 30 5.52 -1.61 6.91
N ASP A 31 5.37 -2.82 7.44
CA ASP A 31 5.38 -4.06 6.65
C ASP A 31 4.20 -4.13 5.68
N ALA A 32 2.99 -3.77 6.13
CA ALA A 32 1.81 -3.69 5.29
C ALA A 32 1.96 -2.64 4.17
N LEU A 33 2.54 -1.48 4.48
CA LEU A 33 2.85 -0.46 3.49
C LEU A 33 3.86 -0.95 2.45
N ALA A 34 4.92 -1.63 2.88
CA ALA A 34 5.92 -2.20 1.98
C ALA A 34 5.33 -3.26 1.05
N ARG A 35 4.46 -4.14 1.57
CA ARG A 35 3.74 -5.14 0.75
C ARG A 35 2.81 -4.48 -0.26
N ALA A 36 2.05 -3.47 0.14
CA ALA A 36 1.16 -2.74 -0.77
C ALA A 36 1.94 -2.00 -1.87
N GLY A 37 3.08 -1.40 -1.53
CA GLY A 37 3.97 -0.73 -2.47
C GLY A 37 4.48 -1.67 -3.56
N ARG A 38 5.07 -2.81 -3.17
CA ARG A 38 5.56 -3.83 -4.12
C ARG A 38 4.46 -4.36 -5.03
N LYS A 39 3.27 -4.65 -4.49
CA LYS A 39 2.12 -5.10 -5.30
C LYS A 39 1.72 -4.06 -6.36
N ALA A 40 1.74 -2.77 -6.00
CA ALA A 40 1.43 -1.71 -6.95
C ALA A 40 2.52 -1.60 -8.03
N GLU A 41 3.80 -1.66 -7.64
CA GLU A 41 4.95 -1.68 -8.57
C GLU A 41 4.85 -2.84 -9.57
N GLU A 42 4.70 -4.08 -9.06
CA GLU A 42 4.56 -5.29 -9.88
C GLU A 42 3.39 -5.20 -10.86
N ALA A 43 2.22 -4.70 -10.42
CA ALA A 43 1.04 -4.58 -11.27
C ALA A 43 1.22 -3.50 -12.35
N LEU A 44 1.85 -2.37 -12.01
CA LEU A 44 2.15 -1.30 -12.96
C LEU A 44 3.20 -1.74 -13.99
N GLU A 45 4.23 -2.46 -13.58
CA GLU A 45 5.24 -3.04 -14.47
C GLU A 45 4.63 -4.09 -15.40
N THR A 46 3.80 -4.98 -14.88
CA THR A 46 3.08 -5.98 -15.68
C THR A 46 2.19 -5.31 -16.72
N LEU A 47 1.44 -4.27 -16.34
CA LEU A 47 0.64 -3.49 -17.27
C LEU A 47 1.52 -2.81 -18.34
N ALA A 48 2.63 -2.21 -17.94
CA ALA A 48 3.56 -1.55 -18.86
C ALA A 48 4.14 -2.55 -19.88
N GLY A 49 4.58 -3.73 -19.43
CA GLY A 49 5.12 -4.78 -20.29
C GLY A 49 4.10 -5.41 -21.25
N ALA A 50 2.81 -5.36 -20.91
CA ALA A 50 1.74 -5.86 -21.78
C ALA A 50 1.33 -4.86 -22.89
N ARG A 51 1.68 -3.56 -22.76
CA ARG A 51 1.31 -2.57 -23.77
C ARG A 51 2.02 -2.84 -25.08
N GLY A 52 1.25 -2.94 -26.16
CA GLY A 52 1.78 -3.22 -27.51
C GLY A 52 2.08 -4.70 -27.77
N VAL A 53 1.72 -5.60 -26.84
CA VAL A 53 1.82 -7.05 -27.03
C VAL A 53 0.46 -7.61 -27.38
N ASP A 54 0.36 -8.21 -28.56
CA ASP A 54 -0.88 -8.82 -29.05
C ASP A 54 -1.32 -9.99 -28.16
N GLY A 55 -2.65 -10.12 -27.98
CA GLY A 55 -3.25 -11.19 -27.17
C GLY A 55 -3.17 -10.98 -25.66
N THR A 56 -2.57 -9.89 -25.17
CA THR A 56 -2.58 -9.59 -23.73
C THR A 56 -3.94 -9.08 -23.26
N PRO A 57 -4.40 -9.50 -22.06
CA PRO A 57 -5.67 -9.04 -21.49
C PRO A 57 -5.52 -7.63 -20.88
N ILE A 58 -5.23 -6.64 -21.71
CA ILE A 58 -4.81 -5.29 -21.28
C ILE A 58 -5.82 -4.61 -20.33
N GLU A 59 -7.12 -4.80 -20.56
CA GLU A 59 -8.15 -4.24 -19.68
C GLU A 59 -8.14 -4.88 -18.28
N ALA A 60 -7.96 -6.21 -18.20
CA ALA A 60 -7.88 -6.90 -16.93
C ALA A 60 -6.63 -6.47 -16.14
N LEU A 61 -5.48 -6.35 -16.83
CA LEU A 61 -4.24 -5.86 -16.22
C LEU A 61 -4.37 -4.41 -15.74
N ARG A 62 -5.09 -3.57 -16.50
CA ARG A 62 -5.35 -2.18 -16.10
C ARG A 62 -6.23 -2.09 -14.85
N HIS A 63 -7.24 -2.94 -14.75
CA HIS A 63 -8.05 -3.04 -13.53
C HIS A 63 -7.24 -3.56 -12.34
N ALA A 64 -6.43 -4.61 -12.53
CA ALA A 64 -5.56 -5.13 -11.48
C ALA A 64 -4.56 -4.07 -10.97
N ALA A 65 -3.99 -3.27 -11.87
CA ALA A 65 -3.14 -2.14 -11.50
C ALA A 65 -3.92 -1.06 -10.72
N ALA A 66 -5.16 -0.75 -11.13
CA ALA A 66 -6.00 0.22 -10.43
C ALA A 66 -6.36 -0.25 -9.00
N ASP A 67 -6.67 -1.53 -8.83
CA ASP A 67 -6.95 -2.14 -7.53
C ASP A 67 -5.73 -2.12 -6.60
N ALA A 68 -4.55 -2.46 -7.13
CA ALA A 68 -3.30 -2.41 -6.37
C ALA A 68 -2.94 -0.97 -5.94
N VAL A 69 -3.10 -0.01 -6.85
CA VAL A 69 -2.94 1.43 -6.55
C VAL A 69 -3.93 1.87 -5.47
N PHE A 70 -5.19 1.48 -5.56
CA PHE A 70 -6.20 1.85 -4.56
C PHE A 70 -5.87 1.28 -3.17
N CYS A 71 -5.44 0.02 -3.11
CA CYS A 71 -4.96 -0.60 -1.87
C CYS A 71 -3.78 0.18 -1.25
N LEU A 72 -2.82 0.60 -2.08
CA LEU A 72 -1.68 1.39 -1.63
C LEU A 72 -2.09 2.77 -1.13
N MET A 73 -3.04 3.44 -1.79
CA MET A 73 -3.58 4.73 -1.34
C MET A 73 -4.16 4.62 0.07
N ILE A 74 -5.00 3.61 0.31
CA ILE A 74 -5.60 3.35 1.63
C ILE A 74 -4.51 3.09 2.67
N GLN A 75 -3.55 2.22 2.35
CA GLN A 75 -2.47 1.90 3.28
C GLN A 75 -1.61 3.12 3.62
N ARG A 76 -1.34 3.99 2.65
CA ARG A 76 -0.65 5.28 2.87
C ARG A 76 -1.43 6.19 3.80
N GLU A 77 -2.75 6.31 3.61
CA GLU A 77 -3.62 7.10 4.49
C GLU A 77 -3.62 6.57 5.93
N LEU A 78 -3.65 5.24 6.13
CA LEU A 78 -3.57 4.59 7.45
C LEU A 78 -2.22 4.83 8.17
N CYS A 79 -1.17 5.09 7.39
CA CYS A 79 0.16 5.49 7.88
C CYS A 79 0.35 7.01 7.96
N GLY A 80 -0.67 7.83 7.64
CA GLY A 80 -0.60 9.29 7.66
C GLY A 80 0.08 9.94 6.45
N LEU A 81 0.37 9.17 5.40
CA LEU A 81 1.07 9.60 4.19
C LEU A 81 0.10 10.12 3.11
N ARG A 82 -0.52 11.28 3.36
CA ARG A 82 -1.71 11.74 2.60
C ARG A 82 -1.45 12.47 1.28
N ASN A 83 -0.19 12.69 0.91
CA ASN A 83 0.13 13.40 -0.32
C ASN A 83 -0.04 12.47 -1.54
N GLN A 84 -1.26 12.44 -2.06
CA GLN A 84 -1.63 11.61 -3.22
C GLN A 84 -0.91 12.05 -4.50
N GLY A 85 -0.69 13.35 -4.69
CA GLY A 85 0.03 13.87 -5.84
C GLY A 85 1.49 13.42 -5.88
N ASP A 86 2.16 13.37 -4.72
CA ASP A 86 3.51 12.81 -4.62
C ASP A 86 3.53 11.31 -4.93
N MET A 87 2.56 10.55 -4.41
CA MET A 87 2.43 9.13 -4.70
C MET A 87 2.29 8.86 -6.19
N ILE A 88 1.37 9.55 -6.87
CA ILE A 88 1.14 9.38 -8.32
C ILE A 88 2.42 9.60 -9.12
N ARG A 89 3.19 10.65 -8.78
CA ARG A 89 4.47 10.93 -9.44
C ARG A 89 5.53 9.87 -9.15
N ARG A 90 5.67 9.46 -7.88
CA ARG A 90 6.71 8.51 -7.43
C ARG A 90 6.54 7.13 -8.06
N TYR A 91 5.30 6.66 -8.15
CA TYR A 91 4.97 5.36 -8.76
C TYR A 91 4.71 5.46 -10.27
N ALA A 92 4.85 6.64 -10.88
CA ALA A 92 4.58 6.90 -12.29
C ALA A 92 3.21 6.35 -12.75
N ILE A 93 2.17 6.55 -11.94
CA ILE A 93 0.86 5.92 -12.15
C ILE A 93 0.20 6.49 -13.43
N PRO A 94 -0.11 5.65 -14.44
CA PRO A 94 -0.74 6.12 -15.67
C PRO A 94 -2.14 6.70 -15.44
N ALA A 95 -2.52 7.68 -16.27
CA ALA A 95 -3.84 8.31 -16.19
C ALA A 95 -5.00 7.32 -16.43
N ASP A 96 -4.81 6.33 -17.31
CA ASP A 96 -5.82 5.31 -17.60
C ASP A 96 -5.99 4.31 -16.43
N VAL A 97 -4.97 4.13 -15.59
CA VAL A 97 -5.06 3.43 -14.30
C VAL A 97 -5.78 4.29 -13.27
N MET A 98 -5.36 5.54 -13.10
CA MET A 98 -6.00 6.47 -12.13
C MET A 98 -7.49 6.67 -12.39
N SER A 99 -7.91 6.71 -13.67
CA SER A 99 -9.32 6.83 -14.05
C SER A 99 -10.20 5.66 -13.59
N ARG A 100 -9.60 4.53 -13.16
CA ARG A 100 -10.28 3.31 -12.73
C ARG A 100 -10.14 3.03 -11.23
N VAL A 101 -9.37 3.83 -10.50
CA VAL A 101 -9.17 3.66 -9.05
C VAL A 101 -10.52 3.77 -8.34
N GLY A 102 -10.84 2.78 -7.50
CA GLY A 102 -12.09 2.73 -6.73
C GLY A 102 -13.32 2.24 -7.52
N ILE A 103 -13.19 1.88 -8.80
CA ILE A 103 -14.28 1.29 -9.58
C ILE A 103 -14.36 -0.22 -9.28
N VAL A 104 -15.45 -0.65 -8.62
CA VAL A 104 -15.73 -2.06 -8.37
C VAL A 104 -16.52 -2.65 -9.54
N ARG A 105 -15.99 -3.71 -10.17
CA ARG A 105 -16.74 -4.47 -11.18
C ARG A 105 -17.71 -5.43 -10.46
N ARG A 106 -18.96 -5.47 -10.93
CA ARG A 106 -19.90 -6.54 -10.59
C ARG A 106 -19.81 -7.58 -11.69
N ASP A 107 -19.57 -8.82 -11.29
CA ASP A 107 -19.57 -10.00 -12.16
C ASP A 107 -21.01 -10.44 -12.47
#